data_AF-A0ABD3PVM7-F1
#
_entry.id   AF-A0ABD3PVM7-F1
#
_cell.length_a   1.000
_cell.length_b   1.000
_cell.length_c   1.000
_cell.angle_alpha   90.00
_cell.angle_beta   90.00
_cell.angle_gamma   90.00
#
_symmetry.space_group_name_H-M   'P 1'
#
loop_
_entity.id
_entity.type
_entity.pdbx_description
1 polymer ?
#
loop_
_entity_poly.entity_id
_entity_poly.type
_entity_poly.pdbx_seq_one_letter_code
_entity_poly.pdbx_strand_id
1 'polypeptide(L)'
;MAVEQHCRCRWQEAAVIGACISSILAVPCSAFVRPQHVNLRRIVLHENSNTVMEGSGMVLASNKNLLNMAFSSLDDKDKYETVLTGLCAKIVDGGSSSAKEGLVDPIRLIEEMNSSGIVAGPRSIISLVDATALASDARIMAKVLSLAIKNGAIANYGTLQSTINLFPQRSNFSPFGGNRNQQLERLQNLPEVPDDDRAAEISQAITFATVVGSCLAINIFGGLFGLEDLAPWTNLVLGITVTTVVVDNFFDVLVMGGSAVAKMNEDKLPDSAKNINAPKKEEMPLGLGTGSITGSVVRGLTRLLSVNTERDCQCEAASVFAAYSLGLPCFAFQPNALEGAALVVDSLKNQQGDDVQGKLDNLASDAGILKVLIWLMAPVAMEISKHPQLISSDPREALGFLRRLNENSQNIQSNDLSAALPDDDSQAEDYLRWALAEADLLLRNNRKIVDSLSEALAGGAATVGDCVAILESW
;
A
#
# COMPACT_ATOMS: atom_id res chain seq x y z
N MET A 1 -21.06 15.66 25.04
CA MET A 1 -22.05 15.40 23.97
C MET A 1 -22.60 16.71 23.36
N ALA A 2 -21.79 17.77 23.22
CA ALA A 2 -22.21 19.07 22.66
C ALA A 2 -21.03 19.95 22.17
N VAL A 3 -20.03 19.38 21.49
CA VAL A 3 -18.93 20.16 20.88
C VAL A 3 -18.65 19.75 19.41
N GLU A 4 -19.38 18.78 18.86
CA GLU A 4 -19.10 18.20 17.53
C GLU A 4 -19.98 18.76 16.39
N GLN A 5 -20.47 20.00 16.53
CA GLN A 5 -21.39 20.61 15.55
C GLN A 5 -20.92 21.95 14.94
N HIS A 6 -19.69 22.40 15.21
CA HIS A 6 -19.22 23.70 14.72
C HIS A 6 -18.18 23.68 13.58
N CYS A 7 -17.75 22.51 13.10
CA CYS A 7 -16.83 22.42 11.95
C CYS A 7 -17.48 22.09 10.59
N ARG A 8 -18.83 22.00 10.50
CA ARG A 8 -19.52 21.66 9.23
C ARG A 8 -20.04 22.84 8.40
N CYS A 9 -19.93 24.09 8.87
CA CYS A 9 -20.57 25.24 8.19
C CYS A 9 -19.63 26.20 7.42
N ARG A 10 -18.37 25.84 7.14
CA ARG A 10 -17.47 26.71 6.32
C ARG A 10 -17.13 26.21 4.92
N TRP A 11 -17.65 25.06 4.51
CA TRP A 11 -17.39 24.49 3.17
C TRP A 11 -18.58 24.56 2.20
N GLN A 12 -19.71 25.13 2.61
CA GLN A 12 -20.93 25.21 1.77
C GLN A 12 -21.10 26.53 0.99
N GLU A 13 -20.31 27.57 1.25
CA GLU A 13 -20.44 28.86 0.53
C GLU A 13 -19.51 28.99 -0.69
N ALA A 14 -18.57 28.07 -0.91
CA ALA A 14 -17.73 28.06 -2.12
C ALA A 14 -18.36 27.27 -3.30
N ALA A 15 -19.47 26.56 -3.08
CA ALA A 15 -20.05 25.64 -4.07
C ALA A 15 -21.11 26.28 -5.01
N VAL A 16 -21.47 27.56 -4.81
CA VAL A 16 -22.60 28.17 -5.54
C VAL A 16 -22.18 28.98 -6.78
N ILE A 17 -20.88 29.27 -6.95
CA ILE A 17 -20.40 30.05 -8.12
C ILE A 17 -19.92 29.13 -9.28
N GLY A 18 -19.73 27.83 -9.05
CA GLY A 18 -19.25 26.87 -10.06
C GLY A 18 -20.33 26.17 -10.90
N ALA A 19 -21.62 26.40 -10.64
CA ALA A 19 -22.70 25.58 -11.20
C ALA A 19 -23.15 25.97 -12.64
N CYS A 20 -22.67 27.06 -13.22
CA CYS A 20 -23.17 27.55 -14.52
C CYS A 20 -22.33 27.15 -15.76
N ILE A 21 -21.25 26.36 -15.62
CA ILE A 21 -20.40 25.93 -16.77
C ILE A 21 -20.36 24.38 -16.94
N SER A 22 -21.05 23.63 -16.07
CA SER A 22 -20.94 22.15 -16.02
C SER A 22 -21.84 21.37 -17.01
N SER A 23 -22.60 22.02 -17.90
CA SER A 23 -23.65 21.31 -18.65
C SER A 23 -23.25 20.70 -20.01
N ILE A 24 -21.99 20.81 -20.46
CA ILE A 24 -21.61 20.35 -21.82
C ILE A 24 -20.56 19.21 -21.84
N LEU A 25 -19.89 18.90 -20.73
CA LEU A 25 -18.99 17.73 -20.64
C LEU A 25 -19.27 16.98 -19.35
N ALA A 26 -20.20 16.02 -19.41
CA ALA A 26 -20.42 15.07 -18.34
C ALA A 26 -19.28 14.04 -18.31
N VAL A 27 -18.23 14.35 -17.55
CA VAL A 27 -17.35 13.35 -16.95
C VAL A 27 -17.55 13.48 -15.43
N PRO A 28 -18.02 12.44 -14.72
CA PRO A 28 -18.32 12.57 -13.30
C PRO A 28 -17.02 12.71 -12.50
N CYS A 29 -16.78 13.91 -11.98
CA CYS A 29 -15.84 14.14 -10.87
C CYS A 29 -16.43 13.56 -9.57
N SER A 30 -16.22 12.26 -9.38
CA SER A 30 -16.35 11.60 -8.09
C SER A 30 -15.08 10.76 -7.84
N ALA A 31 -13.96 11.45 -7.67
CA ALA A 31 -12.70 10.86 -7.20
C ALA A 31 -12.30 11.51 -5.86
N PHE A 32 -13.14 11.30 -4.85
CA PHE A 32 -12.71 11.30 -3.47
C PHE A 32 -13.06 9.91 -2.94
N VAL A 33 -12.15 8.97 -3.23
CA VAL A 33 -12.24 7.59 -2.76
C VAL A 33 -11.93 7.61 -1.27
N ARG A 34 -12.99 7.56 -0.44
CA ARG A 34 -12.88 6.98 0.90
C ARG A 34 -12.28 5.59 0.77
N PRO A 35 -11.51 5.10 1.75
CA PRO A 35 -10.99 3.73 1.72
C PRO A 35 -12.17 2.79 1.53
N GLN A 36 -12.25 2.19 0.35
CA GLN A 36 -13.19 1.10 0.14
C GLN A 36 -12.65 -0.06 0.96
N HIS A 37 -13.49 -0.57 1.86
CA HIS A 37 -13.40 -1.93 2.32
C HIS A 37 -13.03 -2.81 1.14
N VAL A 38 -11.94 -3.58 1.27
CA VAL A 38 -11.60 -4.67 0.37
C VAL A 38 -12.81 -5.62 0.37
N ASN A 39 -13.72 -5.41 -0.57
CA ASN A 39 -14.70 -6.40 -0.94
C ASN A 39 -13.91 -7.45 -1.70
N LEU A 40 -13.61 -8.56 -1.03
CA LEU A 40 -13.28 -9.83 -1.66
C LEU A 40 -14.46 -10.21 -2.59
N ARG A 41 -14.45 -9.63 -3.81
CA ARG A 41 -15.39 -9.98 -4.87
C ARG A 41 -14.98 -11.34 -5.41
N ARG A 42 -15.60 -12.38 -4.85
CA ARG A 42 -15.69 -13.73 -5.43
C ARG A 42 -16.19 -13.61 -6.87
N ILE A 43 -15.40 -14.11 -7.83
CA ILE A 43 -15.89 -14.42 -9.18
C ILE A 43 -16.86 -15.59 -9.03
N VAL A 44 -18.15 -15.30 -9.13
CA VAL A 44 -19.17 -16.32 -9.39
C VAL A 44 -18.96 -16.77 -10.83
N LEU A 45 -18.47 -18.00 -11.01
CA LEU A 45 -18.53 -18.68 -12.29
C LEU A 45 -20.00 -18.76 -12.72
N HIS A 46 -20.36 -17.94 -13.71
CA HIS A 46 -21.66 -17.99 -14.37
C HIS A 46 -21.66 -19.22 -15.28
N GLU A 47 -22.02 -20.37 -14.72
CA GLU A 47 -22.27 -21.58 -15.49
C GLU A 47 -23.62 -21.40 -16.20
N ASN A 48 -23.56 -21.28 -17.53
CA ASN A 48 -24.69 -21.04 -18.38
C ASN A 48 -25.34 -22.41 -18.72
N SER A 49 -26.25 -22.89 -17.88
CA SER A 49 -26.98 -24.15 -18.09
C SER A 49 -28.49 -23.93 -18.17
N ASN A 50 -28.94 -23.36 -19.29
CA ASN A 50 -30.33 -23.52 -19.74
C ASN A 50 -30.48 -24.86 -20.46
N THR A 51 -30.64 -25.94 -19.70
CA THR A 51 -31.30 -27.16 -20.18
C THR A 51 -32.15 -27.76 -19.07
N VAL A 52 -33.45 -27.62 -19.27
CA VAL A 52 -34.53 -28.33 -18.58
C VAL A 52 -34.26 -29.83 -18.61
N MET A 53 -33.94 -30.42 -17.46
CA MET A 53 -34.19 -31.82 -17.15
C MET A 53 -34.65 -31.91 -15.70
N GLU A 54 -35.86 -32.44 -15.55
CA GLU A 54 -36.52 -32.77 -14.31
C GLU A 54 -35.69 -33.76 -13.46
N GLY A 55 -35.75 -33.60 -12.14
CA GLY A 55 -35.63 -34.73 -11.23
C GLY A 55 -34.21 -35.24 -10.92
N SER A 56 -33.42 -34.45 -10.20
CA SER A 56 -32.44 -34.99 -9.24
C SER A 56 -32.26 -34.01 -8.10
N GLY A 57 -33.18 -34.09 -7.14
CA GLY A 57 -33.00 -33.47 -5.84
C GLY A 57 -31.73 -34.04 -5.21
N MET A 58 -30.77 -33.15 -4.93
CA MET A 58 -29.62 -33.48 -4.12
C MET A 58 -30.16 -33.96 -2.77
N VAL A 59 -30.03 -35.26 -2.52
CA VAL A 59 -30.42 -35.92 -1.28
C VAL A 59 -29.49 -35.37 -0.19
N LEU A 60 -29.92 -34.28 0.46
CA LEU A 60 -29.41 -33.92 1.78
C LEU A 60 -29.75 -35.09 2.69
N ALA A 61 -28.75 -35.91 2.97
CA ALA A 61 -28.87 -37.08 3.81
C ALA A 61 -29.39 -36.69 5.20
N SER A 62 -30.69 -36.79 5.40
CA SER A 62 -31.40 -36.68 6.68
C SER A 62 -31.11 -37.87 7.63
N ASN A 63 -29.99 -38.57 7.43
CA ASN A 63 -29.56 -39.69 8.25
C ASN A 63 -28.34 -39.27 9.07
N LYS A 64 -28.57 -38.73 10.27
CA LYS A 64 -27.55 -38.50 11.31
C LYS A 64 -26.65 -39.73 11.52
N ASN A 65 -27.17 -40.93 11.24
CA ASN A 65 -26.47 -42.20 11.35
C ASN A 65 -25.36 -42.39 10.30
N LEU A 66 -25.52 -41.89 9.07
CA LEU A 66 -24.50 -42.03 8.02
C LEU A 66 -23.33 -41.07 8.25
N LEU A 67 -23.63 -39.84 8.68
CA LEU A 67 -22.62 -38.85 9.05
C LEU A 67 -21.82 -39.31 10.26
N ASN A 68 -22.49 -39.81 11.31
CA ASN A 68 -21.81 -40.36 12.49
C ASN A 68 -20.95 -41.59 12.14
N MET A 69 -21.42 -42.45 11.23
CA MET A 69 -20.65 -43.61 10.77
C MET A 69 -19.40 -43.18 9.98
N ALA A 70 -19.53 -42.20 9.08
CA ALA A 70 -18.40 -41.63 8.36
C ALA A 70 -17.40 -40.94 9.30
N PHE A 71 -17.86 -40.10 10.22
CA PHE A 71 -17.00 -39.45 11.23
C PHE A 71 -16.33 -40.47 12.16
N SER A 72 -17.03 -41.54 12.55
CA SER A 72 -16.43 -42.59 13.39
C SER A 72 -15.32 -43.38 12.71
N SER A 73 -15.25 -43.34 11.37
CA SER A 73 -14.23 -44.01 10.58
C SER A 73 -12.95 -43.19 10.37
N LEU A 74 -13.00 -41.87 10.62
CA LEU A 74 -11.85 -40.98 10.54
C LEU A 74 -10.96 -41.13 11.76
N ASP A 75 -9.67 -40.87 11.58
CA ASP A 75 -8.76 -40.71 12.71
C ASP A 75 -9.07 -39.40 13.45
N ASP A 76 -8.60 -39.26 14.68
CA ASP A 76 -8.94 -38.08 15.48
C ASP A 76 -8.42 -36.80 14.84
N LYS A 77 -7.26 -36.86 14.17
CA LYS A 77 -6.69 -35.73 13.43
C LYS A 77 -7.62 -35.25 12.31
N ASP A 78 -8.06 -36.14 11.42
CA ASP A 78 -8.93 -35.80 10.29
C ASP A 78 -10.30 -35.32 10.78
N LYS A 79 -10.80 -35.81 11.92
CA LYS A 79 -12.02 -35.28 12.56
C LYS A 79 -11.84 -33.81 12.94
N TYR A 80 -10.78 -33.47 13.67
CA TYR A 80 -10.51 -32.09 14.08
C TYR A 80 -10.31 -31.18 12.87
N GLU A 81 -9.56 -31.62 11.87
CA GLU A 81 -9.33 -30.84 10.64
C GLU A 81 -10.62 -30.60 9.85
N THR A 82 -11.45 -31.64 9.68
CA THR A 82 -12.71 -31.53 8.96
C THR A 82 -13.67 -30.57 9.67
N VAL A 83 -13.75 -30.64 11.00
CA VAL A 83 -14.59 -29.74 11.80
C VAL A 83 -14.05 -28.31 11.74
N LEU A 84 -12.74 -28.11 11.91
CA LEU A 84 -12.12 -26.78 11.85
C LEU A 84 -12.34 -26.12 10.49
N THR A 85 -12.08 -26.84 9.41
CA THR A 85 -12.29 -26.38 8.03
C THR A 85 -13.77 -26.06 7.78
N GLY A 86 -14.69 -26.91 8.23
CA GLY A 86 -16.13 -26.70 8.08
C GLY A 86 -16.66 -25.48 8.84
N LEU A 87 -16.16 -25.24 10.06
CA LEU A 87 -16.50 -24.03 10.83
C LEU A 87 -15.98 -22.76 10.14
N CYS A 88 -14.74 -22.79 9.65
CA CYS A 88 -14.16 -21.66 8.94
C CYS A 88 -14.90 -21.36 7.62
N ALA A 89 -15.24 -22.40 6.84
CA ALA A 89 -16.03 -22.25 5.62
C ALA A 89 -17.39 -21.60 5.89
N LYS A 90 -18.07 -22.01 6.98
CA LYS A 90 -19.34 -21.40 7.39
C LYS A 90 -19.18 -19.91 7.74
N ILE A 91 -18.07 -19.51 8.36
CA ILE A 91 -17.78 -18.09 8.65
C ILE A 91 -17.56 -17.32 7.36
N VAL A 92 -16.78 -17.89 6.44
CA VAL A 92 -16.49 -17.29 5.14
C VAL A 92 -17.77 -17.09 4.33
N ASP A 93 -18.67 -18.07 4.31
CA ASP A 93 -19.96 -17.96 3.63
C ASP A 93 -20.95 -17.01 4.35
N GLY A 94 -20.80 -16.83 5.66
CA GLY A 94 -21.59 -15.89 6.47
C GLY A 94 -21.20 -14.42 6.30
N GLY A 95 -19.99 -14.14 5.79
CA GLY A 95 -19.48 -12.79 5.55
C GLY A 95 -18.98 -12.07 6.83
N SER A 96 -18.56 -10.81 6.65
CA SER A 96 -17.82 -10.05 7.67
C SER A 96 -18.63 -9.68 8.92
N SER A 97 -19.96 -9.53 8.81
CA SER A 97 -20.81 -9.10 9.92
C SER A 97 -20.87 -10.11 11.08
N SER A 98 -20.66 -11.40 10.79
CA SER A 98 -20.66 -12.48 11.79
C SER A 98 -19.28 -13.06 12.08
N ALA A 99 -18.23 -12.60 11.39
CA ALA A 99 -16.91 -13.22 11.46
C ALA A 99 -16.30 -13.16 12.86
N LYS A 100 -16.41 -12.01 13.56
CA LYS A 100 -15.85 -11.86 14.92
C LYS A 100 -16.46 -12.82 15.93
N GLU A 101 -17.79 -12.97 15.92
CA GLU A 101 -18.50 -13.87 16.83
C GLU A 101 -18.32 -15.34 16.42
N GLY A 102 -18.30 -15.62 15.11
CA GLY A 102 -18.13 -16.96 14.56
C GLY A 102 -16.76 -17.57 14.84
N LEU A 103 -15.71 -16.76 14.98
CA LEU A 103 -14.33 -17.22 15.23
C LEU A 103 -14.12 -17.80 16.65
N VAL A 104 -15.05 -17.61 17.57
CA VAL A 104 -14.93 -18.16 18.94
C VAL A 104 -14.78 -19.68 18.93
N ASP A 105 -15.57 -20.37 18.12
CA ASP A 105 -15.57 -21.83 18.07
C ASP A 105 -14.30 -22.40 17.41
N PRO A 106 -13.86 -21.94 16.22
CA PRO A 106 -12.56 -22.34 15.65
C PRO A 106 -11.37 -22.08 16.57
N ILE A 107 -11.35 -20.95 17.28
CA ILE A 107 -10.26 -20.61 18.22
C ILE A 107 -10.24 -21.57 19.40
N ARG A 108 -11.41 -21.92 19.96
CA ARG A 108 -11.48 -22.93 21.03
C ARG A 108 -11.05 -24.31 20.55
N LEU A 109 -11.40 -24.66 19.31
CA LEU A 109 -11.01 -25.94 18.72
C LEU A 109 -9.49 -26.06 18.57
N ILE A 110 -8.81 -25.02 18.08
CA ILE A 110 -7.34 -25.06 17.99
C ILE A 110 -6.66 -25.03 19.37
N GLU A 111 -7.26 -24.36 20.36
CA GLU A 111 -6.82 -24.44 21.77
C GLU A 111 -6.95 -25.87 22.32
N GLU A 112 -8.04 -26.57 22.01
CA GLU A 112 -8.25 -27.98 22.37
C GLU A 112 -7.25 -28.90 21.64
N MET A 113 -7.02 -28.69 20.34
CA MET A 113 -6.01 -29.41 19.57
C MET A 113 -4.62 -29.25 20.18
N ASN A 114 -4.26 -28.04 20.60
CA ASN A 114 -3.01 -27.76 21.33
C ASN A 114 -2.93 -28.54 22.64
N SER A 115 -4.00 -28.55 23.44
CA SER A 115 -4.03 -29.30 24.71
C SER A 115 -3.95 -30.82 24.51
N SER A 116 -4.44 -31.31 23.37
CA SER A 116 -4.47 -32.72 23.02
C SER A 116 -3.24 -33.19 22.23
N GLY A 117 -2.32 -32.27 21.88
CA GLY A 117 -1.13 -32.57 21.07
C GLY A 117 -1.44 -32.95 19.62
N ILE A 118 -2.60 -32.55 19.08
CA ILE A 118 -3.00 -32.82 17.70
C ILE A 118 -2.60 -31.63 16.84
N VAL A 119 -1.71 -31.86 15.86
CA VAL A 119 -1.27 -30.82 14.92
C VAL A 119 -2.31 -30.65 13.81
N ALA A 120 -2.77 -29.42 13.61
CA ALA A 120 -3.66 -29.02 12.54
C ALA A 120 -2.94 -29.01 11.20
N GLY A 121 -3.55 -29.62 10.20
CA GLY A 121 -3.03 -29.62 8.84
C GLY A 121 -3.12 -28.27 8.14
N PRO A 122 -2.30 -28.07 7.07
CA PRO A 122 -2.25 -26.84 6.28
C PRO A 122 -3.62 -26.27 5.88
N ARG A 123 -4.51 -27.12 5.35
CA ARG A 123 -5.84 -26.71 4.86
C ARG A 123 -6.71 -26.06 5.94
N SER A 124 -6.62 -26.59 7.17
CA SER A 124 -7.39 -26.06 8.30
C SER A 124 -6.84 -24.69 8.72
N ILE A 125 -5.52 -24.51 8.71
CA ILE A 125 -4.89 -23.23 9.03
C ILE A 125 -5.14 -22.19 7.95
N ILE A 126 -5.03 -22.53 6.66
CA ILE A 126 -5.39 -21.65 5.54
C ILE A 126 -6.82 -21.11 5.74
N SER A 127 -7.77 -22.04 5.97
CA SER A 127 -9.18 -21.70 6.17
C SER A 127 -9.40 -20.82 7.40
N LEU A 128 -8.68 -21.10 8.50
CA LEU A 128 -8.75 -20.33 9.74
C LEU A 128 -8.19 -18.91 9.56
N VAL A 129 -7.07 -18.76 8.86
CA VAL A 129 -6.48 -17.46 8.53
C VAL A 129 -7.44 -16.66 7.65
N ASP A 130 -8.04 -17.28 6.62
CA ASP A 130 -9.01 -16.61 5.76
C ASP A 130 -10.25 -16.13 6.52
N ALA A 131 -10.82 -17.00 7.35
CA ALA A 131 -11.95 -16.63 8.21
C ALA A 131 -11.58 -15.48 9.17
N THR A 132 -10.32 -15.45 9.63
CA THR A 132 -9.83 -14.40 10.53
C THR A 132 -9.57 -13.09 9.80
N ALA A 133 -9.11 -13.13 8.54
CA ALA A 133 -8.92 -11.94 7.72
C ALA A 133 -10.25 -11.19 7.49
N LEU A 134 -11.36 -11.92 7.37
CA LEU A 134 -12.71 -11.34 7.25
C LEU A 134 -13.18 -10.58 8.49
N ALA A 135 -12.65 -10.89 9.67
CA ALA A 135 -12.95 -10.14 10.89
C ALA A 135 -12.26 -8.77 10.93
N SER A 136 -11.23 -8.56 10.09
CA SER A 136 -10.43 -7.33 10.00
C SER A 136 -9.96 -6.84 11.38
N ASP A 137 -9.57 -7.78 12.24
CA ASP A 137 -9.16 -7.52 13.62
C ASP A 137 -7.77 -8.10 13.87
N ALA A 138 -6.79 -7.19 13.95
CA ALA A 138 -5.40 -7.56 14.17
C ALA A 138 -5.18 -8.34 15.47
N ARG A 139 -6.02 -8.16 16.49
CA ARG A 139 -5.88 -8.86 17.77
C ARG A 139 -6.29 -10.32 17.65
N ILE A 140 -7.44 -10.55 17.01
CA ILE A 140 -7.93 -11.91 16.75
C ILE A 140 -6.91 -12.65 15.88
N MET A 141 -6.37 -11.95 14.90
CA MET A 141 -5.37 -12.49 14.00
C MET A 141 -4.04 -12.83 14.70
N ALA A 142 -3.51 -11.93 15.54
CA ALA A 142 -2.36 -12.22 16.37
C ALA A 142 -2.58 -13.47 17.24
N LYS A 143 -3.78 -13.59 17.84
CA LYS A 143 -4.17 -14.75 18.64
C LYS A 143 -4.15 -16.02 17.79
N VAL A 144 -4.79 -16.01 16.62
CA VAL A 144 -4.85 -17.17 15.72
C VAL A 144 -3.45 -17.63 15.28
N LEU A 145 -2.59 -16.71 14.84
CA LEU A 145 -1.22 -17.04 14.44
C LEU A 145 -0.41 -17.57 15.63
N SER A 146 -0.54 -16.97 16.80
CA SER A 146 0.15 -17.46 18.01
C SER A 146 -0.32 -18.87 18.42
N LEU A 147 -1.59 -19.19 18.23
CA LEU A 147 -2.14 -20.52 18.49
C LEU A 147 -1.67 -21.54 17.45
N ALA A 148 -1.57 -21.13 16.18
CA ALA A 148 -1.05 -21.97 15.11
C ALA A 148 0.45 -22.27 15.27
N ILE A 149 1.24 -21.32 15.78
CA ILE A 149 2.64 -21.55 16.16
C ILE A 149 2.75 -22.53 17.33
N LYS A 150 1.94 -22.34 18.39
CA LYS A 150 1.89 -23.27 19.53
C LYS A 150 1.47 -24.68 19.11
N ASN A 151 0.63 -24.77 18.09
CA ASN A 151 0.20 -26.03 17.49
C ASN A 151 1.33 -26.72 16.69
N GLY A 152 2.38 -25.99 16.32
CA GLY A 152 3.43 -26.47 15.43
C GLY A 152 3.00 -26.50 13.97
N ALA A 153 1.85 -25.90 13.62
CA ALA A 153 1.37 -25.84 12.25
C ALA A 153 2.07 -24.75 11.44
N ILE A 154 2.45 -23.64 12.09
CA ILE A 154 3.20 -22.53 11.51
C ILE A 154 4.60 -22.48 12.12
N ALA A 155 5.62 -22.30 11.29
CA ALA A 155 7.02 -22.23 11.69
C ALA A 155 7.70 -20.90 11.35
N ASN A 156 7.34 -20.25 10.23
CA ASN A 156 8.09 -19.11 9.70
C ASN A 156 7.59 -17.73 10.21
N TYR A 157 6.42 -17.66 10.84
CA TYR A 157 5.89 -16.39 11.38
C TYR A 157 6.81 -15.78 12.44
N GLY A 158 7.19 -14.52 12.24
CA GLY A 158 8.04 -13.77 13.18
C GLY A 158 9.49 -14.28 13.29
N THR A 159 9.93 -15.20 12.42
CA THR A 159 11.29 -15.76 12.50
C THR A 159 12.39 -14.73 12.24
N LEU A 160 12.11 -13.72 11.41
CA LEU A 160 13.05 -12.66 11.07
C LEU A 160 13.03 -11.49 12.05
N GLN A 161 12.31 -11.59 13.17
CA GLN A 161 12.33 -10.54 14.20
C GLN A 161 13.72 -10.33 14.80
N SER A 162 14.50 -11.39 14.92
CA SER A 162 15.85 -11.35 15.50
C SER A 162 16.92 -10.79 14.54
N THR A 163 16.62 -10.74 13.24
CA THR A 163 17.56 -10.25 12.23
C THR A 163 17.50 -8.75 12.02
N ILE A 164 16.48 -8.09 12.57
CA ILE A 164 16.32 -6.63 12.47
C ILE A 164 17.44 -5.97 13.26
N ASN A 165 18.30 -5.23 12.56
CA ASN A 165 19.28 -4.41 13.24
C ASN A 165 18.55 -3.29 13.98
N LEU A 166 18.83 -3.06 15.26
CA LEU A 166 18.19 -1.92 15.94
C LEU A 166 18.78 -0.61 15.42
N PHE A 167 17.92 0.38 15.19
CA PHE A 167 18.36 1.73 14.88
C PHE A 167 19.27 2.21 16.02
N PRO A 168 20.45 2.77 15.73
CA PRO A 168 21.34 3.27 16.76
C PRO A 168 20.72 4.53 17.39
N GLN A 169 19.95 4.36 18.46
CA GLN A 169 19.48 5.50 19.25
C GLN A 169 20.67 6.25 19.87
N ARG A 170 20.50 7.57 20.00
CA ARG A 170 21.45 8.50 20.64
C ARG A 170 21.66 8.27 22.14
N SER A 171 21.10 7.23 22.73
CA SER A 171 21.39 6.90 24.12
C SER A 171 22.89 6.59 24.24
N ASN A 172 23.55 7.18 25.25
CA ASN A 172 25.00 7.09 25.49
C ASN A 172 25.50 5.67 25.78
N PHE A 173 24.69 4.65 25.54
CA PHE A 173 24.96 3.27 25.86
C PHE A 173 24.44 2.36 24.75
N SER A 174 25.24 2.21 23.69
CA SER A 174 25.07 1.10 22.76
C SER A 174 25.83 -0.12 23.31
N PRO A 175 25.17 -1.28 23.57
CA PRO A 175 25.84 -2.47 24.07
C PRO A 175 26.71 -3.18 23.01
N PHE A 176 26.63 -2.74 21.75
CA PHE A 176 27.50 -3.17 20.66
C PHE A 176 28.38 -1.99 20.24
N GLY A 177 29.63 -1.99 20.70
CA GLY A 177 30.61 -0.88 20.61
C GLY A 177 31.04 -0.46 19.20
N GLY A 178 30.12 0.13 18.43
CA GLY A 178 30.39 0.85 17.20
C GLY A 178 30.66 2.34 17.45
N ASN A 179 31.66 2.89 16.77
CA ASN A 179 32.00 4.31 16.87
C ASN A 179 30.90 5.15 16.20
N ARG A 180 30.33 6.14 16.90
CA ARG A 180 29.19 6.98 16.45
C ARG A 180 29.38 7.59 15.06
N ASN A 181 30.63 7.91 14.69
CA ASN A 181 30.99 8.46 13.39
C ASN A 181 30.83 7.45 12.24
N GLN A 182 31.14 6.17 12.47
CA GLN A 182 30.95 5.11 11.47
C GLN A 182 29.47 4.80 11.24
N GLN A 183 28.62 5.02 12.24
CA GLN A 183 27.17 4.85 12.10
C GLN A 183 26.54 5.99 11.32
N LEU A 184 26.98 7.24 11.54
CA LEU A 184 26.58 8.38 10.72
C LEU A 184 27.04 8.23 9.26
N GLU A 185 28.26 7.74 9.03
CA GLU A 185 28.73 7.39 7.67
C GLU A 185 27.85 6.31 7.03
N ARG A 186 27.39 5.31 7.79
CA ARG A 186 26.45 4.30 7.26
C ARG A 186 25.12 4.92 6.87
N LEU A 187 24.54 5.77 7.71
CA LEU A 187 23.28 6.48 7.42
C LEU A 187 23.40 7.39 6.19
N GLN A 188 24.53 8.10 6.05
CA GLN A 188 24.80 8.94 4.88
C GLN A 188 25.00 8.13 3.59
N ASN A 189 25.40 6.87 3.70
CA ASN A 189 25.52 5.96 2.57
C ASN A 189 24.22 5.20 2.25
N LEU A 190 23.16 5.37 3.05
CA LEU A 190 21.86 4.76 2.76
C LEU A 190 21.16 5.50 1.62
N PRO A 191 20.34 4.80 0.82
CA PRO A 191 19.54 5.45 -0.21
C PRO A 191 18.61 6.47 0.44
N GLU A 192 18.49 7.64 -0.19
CA GLU A 192 17.53 8.65 0.22
C GLU A 192 16.11 8.13 0.01
N VAL A 193 15.20 8.52 0.92
CA VAL A 193 13.78 8.23 0.72
C VAL A 193 13.34 9.05 -0.49
N PRO A 194 12.75 8.43 -1.51
CA PRO A 194 12.31 9.16 -2.68
C PRO A 194 11.21 10.15 -2.32
N ASP A 195 11.37 11.39 -2.79
CA ASP A 195 10.34 12.42 -2.70
C ASP A 195 9.13 12.02 -3.56
N ASP A 196 7.93 11.96 -2.96
CA ASP A 196 6.68 11.70 -3.67
C ASP A 196 5.74 12.92 -3.68
N ASP A 197 5.83 13.68 -4.76
CA ASP A 197 4.99 14.85 -5.05
C ASP A 197 3.69 14.49 -5.80
N ARG A 198 3.11 13.31 -5.52
CA ARG A 198 1.92 12.79 -6.20
C ARG A 198 0.76 13.77 -6.32
N ALA A 199 0.52 14.58 -5.29
CA ALA A 199 -0.55 15.56 -5.31
C ALA A 199 -0.28 16.68 -6.33
N ALA A 200 0.97 17.15 -6.41
CA ALA A 200 1.39 18.13 -7.40
C ALA A 200 1.37 17.53 -8.81
N GLU A 201 1.91 16.32 -8.99
CA GLU A 201 1.91 15.64 -10.29
C GLU A 201 0.49 15.37 -10.82
N ILE A 202 -0.41 14.84 -9.99
CA ILE A 202 -1.80 14.57 -10.37
C ILE A 202 -2.54 15.88 -10.64
N SER A 203 -2.38 16.92 -9.81
CA SER A 203 -3.05 18.20 -10.03
C SER A 203 -2.56 18.88 -11.32
N GLN A 204 -1.27 18.82 -11.62
CA GLN A 204 -0.71 19.30 -12.88
C GLN A 204 -1.23 18.49 -14.07
N ALA A 205 -1.30 17.16 -13.96
CA ALA A 205 -1.85 16.28 -14.99
C ALA A 205 -3.33 16.55 -15.28
N ILE A 206 -4.17 16.70 -14.24
CA ILE A 206 -5.60 17.03 -14.40
C ILE A 206 -5.76 18.41 -15.03
N THR A 207 -4.98 19.41 -14.58
CA THR A 207 -5.02 20.76 -15.14
C THR A 207 -4.66 20.72 -16.62
N PHE A 208 -3.58 20.01 -16.97
CA PHE A 208 -3.16 19.82 -18.36
C PHE A 208 -4.23 19.11 -19.20
N ALA A 209 -4.76 17.98 -18.72
CA ALA A 209 -5.80 17.21 -19.41
C ALA A 209 -7.09 18.03 -19.61
N THR A 210 -7.45 18.87 -18.63
CA THR A 210 -8.61 19.76 -18.72
C THR A 210 -8.40 20.85 -19.76
N VAL A 211 -7.22 21.48 -19.81
CA VAL A 211 -6.90 22.50 -20.82
C VAL A 211 -6.90 21.89 -22.22
N VAL A 212 -6.22 20.77 -22.42
CA VAL A 212 -6.17 20.09 -23.72
C VAL A 212 -7.55 19.57 -24.13
N GLY A 213 -8.26 18.91 -23.22
CA GLY A 213 -9.59 18.36 -23.46
C GLY A 213 -10.62 19.45 -23.78
N SER A 214 -10.59 20.58 -23.08
CA SER A 214 -11.48 21.72 -23.38
C SER A 214 -11.16 22.36 -24.73
N CYS A 215 -9.89 22.54 -25.08
CA CYS A 215 -9.50 23.08 -26.40
C CYS A 215 -9.94 22.14 -27.53
N LEU A 216 -9.76 20.82 -27.37
CA LEU A 216 -10.22 19.84 -28.35
C LEU A 216 -11.75 19.80 -28.46
N ALA A 217 -12.45 19.82 -27.33
CA ALA A 217 -13.91 19.84 -27.31
C ALA A 217 -14.47 21.09 -28.02
N ILE A 218 -13.94 22.28 -27.73
CA ILE A 218 -14.36 23.52 -28.40
C ILE A 218 -14.07 23.45 -29.90
N ASN A 219 -12.95 22.88 -30.33
CA ASN A 219 -12.65 22.72 -31.76
C ASN A 219 -13.58 21.72 -32.46
N ILE A 220 -13.96 20.62 -31.81
CA ILE A 220 -14.86 19.60 -32.38
C ILE A 220 -16.31 20.08 -32.40
N PHE A 221 -16.77 20.65 -31.28
CA PHE A 221 -18.15 21.09 -31.11
C PHE A 221 -18.40 22.51 -31.61
N GLY A 222 -17.36 23.33 -31.79
CA GLY A 222 -17.50 24.70 -32.28
C GLY A 222 -18.09 24.79 -33.67
N GLY A 223 -17.77 23.84 -34.55
CA GLY A 223 -18.42 23.71 -35.86
C GLY A 223 -19.87 23.23 -35.81
N LEU A 224 -20.30 22.64 -34.68
CA LEU A 224 -21.67 22.16 -34.48
C LEU A 224 -22.58 23.22 -33.83
N PHE A 225 -22.02 24.06 -32.95
CA PHE A 225 -22.76 25.07 -32.17
C PHE A 225 -22.49 26.52 -32.61
N GLY A 226 -21.74 26.73 -33.70
CA GLY A 226 -21.44 28.08 -34.22
C GLY A 226 -20.50 28.90 -33.34
N LEU A 227 -19.58 28.24 -32.61
CA LEU A 227 -18.54 28.89 -31.80
C LEU A 227 -17.25 29.12 -32.59
N GLU A 228 -17.37 29.41 -33.89
CA GLU A 228 -16.24 29.50 -34.83
C GLU A 228 -15.26 30.63 -34.47
N ASP A 229 -15.74 31.68 -33.80
CA ASP A 229 -14.93 32.82 -33.34
C ASP A 229 -13.94 32.47 -32.21
N LEU A 230 -14.14 31.34 -31.52
CA LEU A 230 -13.25 30.87 -30.44
C LEU A 230 -12.13 29.95 -30.94
N ALA A 231 -12.28 29.36 -32.13
CA ALA A 231 -11.31 28.46 -32.75
C ALA A 231 -9.86 29.03 -32.87
N PRO A 232 -9.63 30.31 -33.23
CA PRO A 232 -8.27 30.84 -33.29
C PRO A 232 -7.61 30.93 -31.91
N TRP A 233 -8.39 31.21 -30.86
CA TRP A 233 -7.89 31.30 -29.49
C TRP A 233 -7.58 29.91 -28.91
N THR A 234 -8.43 28.92 -29.14
CA THR A 234 -8.18 27.54 -28.70
C THR A 234 -7.00 26.91 -29.42
N ASN A 235 -6.85 27.16 -30.73
CA ASN A 235 -5.68 26.70 -31.48
C ASN A 235 -4.38 27.38 -31.02
N LEU A 236 -4.43 28.65 -30.63
CA LEU A 236 -3.30 29.35 -30.05
C LEU A 236 -2.92 28.79 -28.68
N VAL A 237 -3.90 28.57 -27.80
CA VAL A 237 -3.65 27.96 -26.47
C VAL A 237 -3.10 26.54 -26.62
N LEU A 238 -3.73 25.70 -27.46
CA LEU A 238 -3.25 24.35 -27.76
C LEU A 238 -1.83 24.40 -28.35
N GLY A 239 -1.57 25.32 -29.26
CA GLY A 239 -0.24 25.54 -29.85
C GLY A 239 0.80 25.91 -28.82
N ILE A 240 0.49 26.85 -27.91
CA ILE A 240 1.36 27.22 -26.78
C ILE A 240 1.60 26.02 -25.86
N THR A 241 0.55 25.30 -25.47
CA THR A 241 0.66 24.12 -24.60
C THR A 241 1.54 23.02 -25.24
N VAL A 242 1.31 22.69 -26.51
CA VAL A 242 2.09 21.67 -27.23
C VAL A 242 3.53 22.12 -27.43
N THR A 243 3.77 23.37 -27.85
CA THR A 243 5.13 23.89 -27.99
C THR A 243 5.87 23.92 -26.66
N THR A 244 5.19 24.21 -25.55
CA THR A 244 5.80 24.18 -24.20
C THR A 244 6.24 22.76 -23.83
N VAL A 245 5.41 21.75 -24.09
CA VAL A 245 5.74 20.31 -23.90
C VAL A 245 6.89 19.85 -24.79
N VAL A 246 6.93 20.29 -26.05
CA VAL A 246 8.01 19.97 -26.98
C VAL A 246 9.32 20.63 -26.55
N VAL A 247 9.27 21.93 -26.22
CA VAL A 247 10.45 22.68 -25.76
C VAL A 247 11.00 22.09 -24.46
N ASP A 248 10.15 21.68 -23.52
CA ASP A 248 10.60 21.12 -22.23
C ASP A 248 11.24 19.73 -22.36
N ASN A 249 10.76 18.86 -23.26
CA ASN A 249 11.37 17.53 -23.49
C ASN A 249 12.58 17.57 -24.44
N PHE A 250 12.54 18.43 -25.47
CA PHE A 250 13.55 18.47 -26.51
C PHE A 250 14.50 19.64 -26.36
N PHE A 251 14.55 20.31 -25.21
CA PHE A 251 15.41 21.46 -24.97
C PHE A 251 16.88 21.17 -25.33
N ASP A 252 17.40 20.01 -24.89
CA ASP A 252 18.77 19.60 -25.22
C ASP A 252 18.98 19.40 -26.72
N VAL A 253 18.02 18.81 -27.42
CA VAL A 253 18.08 18.59 -28.87
C VAL A 253 17.95 19.91 -29.62
N LEU A 254 17.13 20.85 -29.13
CA LEU A 254 16.94 22.19 -29.70
C LEU A 254 18.18 23.06 -29.49
N VAL A 255 18.82 23.01 -28.32
CA VAL A 255 20.06 23.73 -28.04
C VAL A 255 21.24 23.12 -28.80
N MET A 256 21.33 21.78 -28.86
CA MET A 256 22.37 21.09 -29.62
C MET A 256 22.19 21.28 -31.13
N GLY A 257 20.95 21.23 -31.62
CA GLY A 257 20.60 21.52 -33.01
C GLY A 257 20.82 23.00 -33.37
N GLY A 258 20.42 23.92 -32.49
CA GLY A 258 20.62 25.35 -32.66
C GLY A 258 22.09 25.75 -32.68
N SER A 259 22.89 25.18 -31.78
CA SER A 259 24.35 25.39 -31.77
C SER A 259 25.05 24.76 -32.98
N ALA A 260 24.58 23.61 -33.49
CA ALA A 260 25.08 23.02 -34.73
C ALA A 260 24.75 23.87 -35.97
N VAL A 261 23.53 24.40 -36.06
CA VAL A 261 23.11 25.29 -37.16
C VAL A 261 23.80 26.66 -37.09
N ALA A 262 24.03 27.18 -35.88
CA ALA A 262 24.81 28.39 -35.67
C ALA A 262 26.28 28.22 -36.09
N LYS A 263 26.91 27.08 -35.75
CA LYS A 263 28.27 26.74 -36.22
C LYS A 263 28.35 26.54 -37.73
N MET A 264 27.33 25.99 -38.37
CA MET A 264 27.29 25.82 -39.84
C MET A 264 27.07 27.14 -40.60
N ASN A 265 26.64 28.21 -39.94
CA ASN A 265 26.41 29.53 -40.53
C ASN A 265 27.27 30.64 -39.90
N GLU A 266 28.35 30.26 -39.21
CA GLU A 266 29.19 31.18 -38.44
C GLU A 266 29.81 32.29 -39.31
N ASP A 267 30.03 32.02 -40.60
CA ASP A 267 30.55 32.96 -41.60
C ASP A 267 29.53 33.99 -42.09
N LYS A 268 28.23 33.78 -41.83
CA LYS A 268 27.13 34.66 -42.27
C LYS A 268 26.46 35.42 -41.14
N LEU A 269 26.86 35.15 -39.89
CA LEU A 269 26.29 35.80 -38.73
C LEU A 269 27.07 37.10 -38.41
N PRO A 270 26.38 38.21 -38.13
CA PRO A 270 27.03 39.46 -37.71
C PRO A 270 27.84 39.22 -36.44
N ASP A 271 29.00 39.87 -36.29
CA ASP A 271 29.93 39.66 -35.16
C ASP A 271 29.28 39.89 -33.78
N SER A 272 28.16 40.61 -33.74
CA SER A 272 27.31 40.81 -32.55
C SER A 272 26.62 39.53 -32.04
N ALA A 273 26.46 38.50 -32.86
CA ALA A 273 25.80 37.24 -32.51
C ALA A 273 26.77 36.11 -32.11
N LYS A 274 28.09 36.29 -32.35
CA LYS A 274 29.11 35.26 -32.08
C LYS A 274 29.38 35.01 -30.59
N ASN A 275 28.91 35.89 -29.70
CA ASN A 275 29.12 35.80 -28.25
C ASN A 275 27.85 35.46 -27.45
N ILE A 276 26.74 35.09 -28.11
CA ILE A 276 25.52 34.69 -27.40
C ILE A 276 25.70 33.24 -26.96
N ASN A 277 26.18 33.06 -25.72
CA ASN A 277 26.13 31.75 -25.07
C ASN A 277 24.67 31.34 -24.88
N ALA A 278 24.35 30.10 -25.21
CA ALA A 278 23.03 29.55 -24.95
C ALA A 278 22.72 29.70 -23.44
N PRO A 279 21.49 30.12 -23.08
CA PRO A 279 21.09 30.24 -21.69
C PRO A 279 21.30 28.90 -20.98
N LYS A 280 21.88 28.94 -19.78
CA LYS A 280 22.06 27.74 -18.95
C LYS A 280 20.68 27.24 -18.51
N LYS A 281 20.49 25.92 -18.48
CA LYS A 281 19.22 25.28 -18.07
C LYS A 281 18.66 25.78 -16.74
N GLU A 282 19.55 26.08 -15.79
CA GLU A 282 19.23 26.50 -14.44
C GLU A 282 18.67 27.94 -14.35
N GLU A 283 18.86 28.75 -15.40
CA GLU A 283 18.46 30.17 -15.42
C GLU A 283 17.11 30.41 -16.13
N MET A 284 16.47 29.35 -16.64
CA MET A 284 15.16 29.49 -17.29
C MET A 284 14.02 29.66 -16.28
N PRO A 285 13.14 30.64 -16.48
CA PRO A 285 11.97 30.80 -15.63
C PRO A 285 11.10 29.55 -15.67
N LEU A 286 10.58 29.14 -14.51
CA LEU A 286 9.71 27.96 -14.34
C LEU A 286 10.38 26.60 -14.57
N GLY A 287 11.72 26.53 -14.72
CA GLY A 287 12.41 25.25 -14.94
C GLY A 287 12.17 24.63 -16.32
N LEU A 288 11.74 25.43 -17.30
CA LEU A 288 11.59 25.04 -18.69
C LEU A 288 12.92 24.52 -19.26
N GLY A 289 12.93 23.31 -19.79
CA GLY A 289 14.11 22.64 -20.35
C GLY A 289 14.84 21.70 -19.39
N THR A 290 14.35 21.56 -18.15
CA THR A 290 14.76 20.50 -17.24
C THR A 290 13.94 19.21 -17.44
N GLY A 291 12.81 19.30 -18.17
CA GLY A 291 11.84 18.21 -18.29
C GLY A 291 11.06 17.97 -17.00
N SER A 292 11.17 18.83 -15.98
CA SER A 292 10.52 18.66 -14.68
C SER A 292 9.00 18.83 -14.77
N ILE A 293 8.52 19.86 -15.48
CA ILE A 293 7.08 20.11 -15.66
C ILE A 293 6.46 18.99 -16.49
N THR A 294 7.09 18.66 -17.62
CA THR A 294 6.52 17.62 -18.50
C THR A 294 6.67 16.24 -17.89
N GLY A 295 7.77 15.97 -17.18
CA GLY A 295 7.95 14.76 -16.39
C GLY A 295 6.88 14.60 -15.31
N SER A 296 6.55 15.67 -14.59
CA SER A 296 5.50 15.68 -13.56
C SER A 296 4.11 15.43 -14.15
N VAL A 297 3.79 16.06 -15.28
CA VAL A 297 2.53 15.82 -16.01
C VAL A 297 2.44 14.40 -16.54
N VAL A 298 3.51 13.87 -17.14
CA VAL A 298 3.56 12.50 -17.67
C VAL A 298 3.46 11.47 -16.54
N ARG A 299 4.15 11.68 -15.42
CA ARG A 299 4.02 10.83 -14.22
C ARG A 299 2.61 10.88 -13.66
N GLY A 300 2.02 12.07 -13.52
CA GLY A 300 0.65 12.25 -13.07
C GLY A 300 -0.37 11.55 -13.99
N LEU A 301 -0.21 11.68 -15.31
CA LEU A 301 -1.06 10.97 -16.28
C LEU A 301 -0.84 9.46 -16.24
N THR A 302 0.40 9.00 -16.09
CA THR A 302 0.71 7.57 -15.94
C THR A 302 0.06 7.03 -14.67
N ARG A 303 0.13 7.76 -13.55
CA ARG A 303 -0.55 7.39 -12.30
C ARG A 303 -2.08 7.36 -12.44
N LEU A 304 -2.66 8.25 -13.25
CA LEU A 304 -4.11 8.30 -13.49
C LEU A 304 -4.62 7.22 -14.46
N LEU A 305 -3.81 6.82 -15.44
CA LEU A 305 -4.23 5.97 -16.56
C LEU A 305 -3.64 4.56 -16.53
N SER A 306 -2.46 4.40 -15.94
CA SER A 306 -1.78 3.10 -15.85
C SER A 306 -2.19 2.39 -14.57
N VAL A 307 -3.25 1.59 -14.66
CA VAL A 307 -3.49 0.53 -13.69
C VAL A 307 -2.51 -0.61 -14.02
N ASN A 308 -1.47 -0.77 -13.20
CA ASN A 308 -0.52 -1.86 -13.34
C ASN A 308 -0.74 -2.87 -12.21
N THR A 309 -1.62 -3.83 -12.47
CA THR A 309 -2.00 -4.86 -11.50
C THR A 309 -0.80 -5.69 -11.05
N GLU A 310 0.15 -5.98 -11.94
CA GLU A 310 1.36 -6.73 -11.58
C GLU A 310 2.20 -5.97 -10.54
N ARG A 311 2.35 -4.66 -10.75
CA ARG A 311 3.08 -3.79 -9.85
C ARG A 311 2.40 -3.66 -8.49
N ASP A 312 1.07 -3.53 -8.48
CA ASP A 312 0.30 -3.53 -7.24
C ASP A 312 0.49 -4.85 -6.49
N CYS A 313 0.36 -6.00 -7.17
CA CYS A 313 0.59 -7.32 -6.56
C CYS A 313 2.03 -7.50 -6.02
N GLN A 314 3.04 -6.91 -6.65
CA GLN A 314 4.42 -6.91 -6.14
C GLN A 314 4.53 -6.12 -4.82
N CYS A 315 3.94 -4.93 -4.77
CA CYS A 315 3.89 -4.12 -3.56
C CYS A 315 3.12 -4.82 -2.43
N GLU A 316 2.00 -5.46 -2.77
CA GLU A 316 1.17 -6.22 -1.84
C GLU A 316 1.91 -7.44 -1.29
N ALA A 317 2.56 -8.22 -2.16
CA ALA A 317 3.41 -9.35 -1.76
C ALA A 317 4.52 -8.91 -0.80
N ALA A 318 5.20 -7.79 -1.09
CA ALA A 318 6.24 -7.26 -0.23
C ALA A 318 5.71 -6.89 1.16
N SER A 319 4.54 -6.26 1.23
CA SER A 319 3.90 -5.90 2.50
C SER A 319 3.51 -7.12 3.34
N VAL A 320 2.91 -8.14 2.72
CA VAL A 320 2.47 -9.36 3.39
C VAL A 320 3.67 -10.15 3.88
N PHE A 321 4.70 -10.31 3.04
CA PHE A 321 5.94 -10.97 3.43
C PHE A 321 6.61 -10.26 4.61
N ALA A 322 6.73 -8.93 4.56
CA ALA A 322 7.34 -8.14 5.62
C ALA A 322 6.53 -8.27 6.93
N ALA A 323 5.21 -8.08 6.89
CA ALA A 323 4.34 -8.23 8.06
C ALA A 323 4.52 -9.60 8.72
N TYR A 324 4.39 -10.66 7.93
CA TYR A 324 4.47 -12.04 8.40
C TYR A 324 5.83 -12.38 9.00
N SER A 325 6.91 -12.00 8.31
CA SER A 325 8.28 -12.29 8.74
C SER A 325 8.69 -11.51 9.99
N LEU A 326 8.17 -10.29 10.14
CA LEU A 326 8.37 -9.43 11.32
C LEU A 326 7.42 -9.81 12.47
N GLY A 327 6.51 -10.76 12.27
CA GLY A 327 5.54 -11.21 13.26
C GLY A 327 4.50 -10.14 13.62
N LEU A 328 4.20 -9.25 12.68
CA LEU A 328 3.12 -8.29 12.78
C LEU A 328 1.81 -8.99 12.39
N PRO A 329 0.71 -8.77 13.14
CA PRO A 329 -0.56 -9.45 12.89
C PRO A 329 -1.39 -8.82 11.75
N CYS A 330 -0.75 -8.04 10.87
CA CYS A 330 -1.40 -7.30 9.81
C CYS A 330 -1.38 -8.07 8.48
N PHE A 331 -2.50 -7.99 7.77
CA PHE A 331 -2.71 -8.58 6.43
C PHE A 331 -3.20 -7.53 5.44
N ALA A 332 -2.98 -6.25 5.76
CA ALA A 332 -3.24 -5.20 4.80
C ALA A 332 -2.23 -5.36 3.67
N PHE A 333 -2.75 -5.74 2.50
CA PHE A 333 -2.01 -5.76 1.25
C PHE A 333 -1.43 -4.37 0.94
N GLN A 334 -2.04 -3.30 1.46
CA GLN A 334 -1.53 -1.94 1.36
C GLN A 334 -1.42 -1.35 2.77
N PRO A 335 -0.20 -1.26 3.32
CA PRO A 335 0.01 -0.80 4.67
C PRO A 335 -0.31 0.71 4.77
N ASN A 336 -1.02 1.11 5.82
CA ASN A 336 -1.45 2.49 6.04
C ASN A 336 -0.92 3.00 7.39
N ALA A 337 -0.52 4.27 7.42
CA ALA A 337 -0.10 4.96 8.62
C ALA A 337 -1.10 4.86 9.78
N LEU A 338 -2.40 4.96 9.49
CA LEU A 338 -3.45 4.91 10.49
C LEU A 338 -3.53 3.51 11.13
N GLU A 339 -3.43 2.47 10.32
CA GLU A 339 -3.45 1.08 10.80
C GLU A 339 -2.20 0.78 11.63
N GLY A 340 -1.02 1.19 11.15
CA GLY A 340 0.22 1.09 11.92
C GLY A 340 0.13 1.78 13.28
N ALA A 341 -0.38 3.01 13.32
CA ALA A 341 -0.53 3.76 14.56
C ALA A 341 -1.56 3.11 15.50
N ALA A 342 -2.68 2.61 14.96
CA ALA A 342 -3.68 1.89 15.73
C ALA A 342 -3.11 0.60 16.34
N LEU A 343 -2.29 -0.16 15.59
CA LEU A 343 -1.62 -1.37 16.09
C LEU A 343 -0.72 -1.07 17.29
N VAL A 344 0.11 -0.02 17.20
CA VAL A 344 1.01 0.38 18.29
C VAL A 344 0.22 0.85 19.52
N VAL A 345 -0.77 1.71 19.33
CA VAL A 345 -1.62 2.21 20.43
C VAL A 345 -2.41 1.09 21.10
N ASP A 346 -2.90 0.12 20.32
CA ASP A 346 -3.60 -1.04 20.86
C ASP A 346 -2.66 -1.97 21.62
N SER A 347 -1.40 -2.11 21.20
CA SER A 347 -0.40 -2.86 21.94
C SER A 347 -0.12 -2.25 23.33
N LEU A 348 -0.13 -0.91 23.44
CA LEU A 348 0.06 -0.19 24.71
C LEU A 348 -1.08 -0.40 25.69
N LYS A 349 -2.33 -0.29 25.23
CA LYS A 349 -3.52 -0.48 26.07
C LYS A 349 -3.55 -1.87 26.71
N ASN A 350 -3.05 -2.88 26.00
CA ASN A 350 -3.09 -4.26 26.46
C ASN A 350 -1.98 -4.58 27.49
N GLN A 351 -0.95 -3.75 27.65
CA GLN A 351 0.04 -3.95 28.73
C GLN A 351 -0.55 -3.73 30.13
N GLN A 352 -1.68 -3.03 30.22
CA GLN A 352 -2.34 -2.73 31.49
C GLN A 352 -3.39 -3.78 31.89
N GLY A 353 -3.72 -4.75 31.02
CA GLY A 353 -4.68 -5.83 31.28
C GLY A 353 -4.00 -7.18 31.48
N ASP A 354 -4.38 -7.90 32.54
CA ASP A 354 -3.76 -9.16 33.01
C ASP A 354 -4.11 -10.41 32.17
N ASP A 355 -4.64 -10.23 30.95
CA ASP A 355 -5.08 -11.36 30.11
C ASP A 355 -3.93 -11.90 29.23
N VAL A 356 -3.44 -13.07 29.61
CA VAL A 356 -2.30 -13.81 29.04
C VAL A 356 -2.55 -14.30 27.59
N GLN A 357 -3.73 -14.07 27.01
CA GLN A 357 -4.18 -14.78 25.81
C GLN A 357 -4.15 -13.90 24.55
N GLY A 358 -2.95 -13.78 23.96
CA GLY A 358 -2.71 -13.07 22.70
C GLY A 358 -1.90 -11.79 22.84
N LYS A 359 -0.84 -11.82 23.66
CA LYS A 359 0.05 -10.68 23.87
C LYS A 359 0.70 -10.30 22.54
N LEU A 360 0.26 -9.18 21.95
CA LEU A 360 1.02 -8.51 20.91
C LEU A 360 2.40 -8.18 21.48
N ASP A 361 3.45 -8.37 20.68
CA ASP A 361 4.77 -7.85 21.01
C ASP A 361 4.65 -6.39 21.44
N ASN A 362 5.57 -5.90 22.28
CA ASN A 362 5.57 -4.49 22.67
C ASN A 362 5.92 -3.63 21.44
N LEU A 363 4.92 -3.31 20.61
CA LEU A 363 5.09 -2.54 19.39
C LEU A 363 5.42 -1.07 19.67
N ALA A 364 5.22 -0.60 20.91
CA ALA A 364 5.62 0.72 21.36
C ALA A 364 7.08 0.81 21.82
N SER A 365 7.82 -0.30 21.81
CA SER A 365 9.28 -0.26 21.95
C SER A 365 9.94 0.23 20.66
N ASP A 366 11.20 0.69 20.75
CA ASP A 366 12.00 1.09 19.58
C ASP A 366 11.98 0.02 18.47
N ALA A 367 12.21 -1.24 18.86
CA ALA A 367 12.18 -2.38 17.94
C ALA A 367 10.80 -2.56 17.30
N GLY A 368 9.74 -2.32 18.06
CA GLY A 368 8.35 -2.39 17.60
C GLY A 368 8.02 -1.33 16.56
N ILE A 369 8.39 -0.07 16.83
CA ILE A 369 8.21 1.04 15.90
C ILE A 369 8.98 0.78 14.61
N LEU A 370 10.23 0.30 14.71
CA LEU A 370 11.04 -0.07 13.55
C LEU A 370 10.41 -1.21 12.74
N LYS A 371 9.85 -2.25 13.37
CA LYS A 371 9.11 -3.32 12.66
C LYS A 371 7.97 -2.73 11.82
N VAL A 372 7.16 -1.84 12.40
CA VAL A 372 6.04 -1.22 11.69
C VAL A 372 6.52 -0.29 10.57
N LEU A 373 7.63 0.44 10.77
CA LEU A 373 8.25 1.26 9.72
C LEU A 373 8.78 0.41 8.56
N ILE A 374 9.49 -0.69 8.83
CA ILE A 374 9.99 -1.62 7.81
C ILE A 374 8.81 -2.17 7.01
N TRP A 375 7.72 -2.54 7.68
CA TRP A 375 6.50 -2.99 7.01
C TRP A 375 5.87 -1.91 6.11
N LEU A 376 5.76 -0.66 6.57
CA LEU A 376 5.26 0.46 5.77
C LEU A 376 6.17 0.80 4.58
N MET A 377 7.49 0.61 4.71
CA MET A 377 8.47 0.88 3.65
C MET A 377 8.70 -0.33 2.72
N ALA A 378 8.22 -1.52 3.04
CA ALA A 378 8.43 -2.71 2.20
C ALA A 378 7.86 -2.59 0.77
N PRO A 379 6.64 -2.06 0.57
CA PRO A 379 6.14 -1.78 -0.79
C PRO A 379 7.03 -0.82 -1.57
N VAL A 380 7.55 0.21 -0.90
CA VAL A 380 8.42 1.24 -1.48
C VAL A 380 9.75 0.63 -1.91
N ALA A 381 10.38 -0.16 -1.03
CA ALA A 381 11.62 -0.88 -1.33
C ALA A 381 11.45 -1.82 -2.53
N MET A 382 10.36 -2.59 -2.57
CA MET A 382 10.05 -3.48 -3.69
C MET A 382 9.93 -2.69 -5.00
N GLU A 383 9.16 -1.61 -4.98
CA GLU A 383 8.85 -0.83 -6.17
C GLU A 383 10.10 -0.14 -6.75
N ILE A 384 10.94 0.48 -5.91
CA ILE A 384 12.21 1.09 -6.34
C ILE A 384 13.17 0.05 -6.93
N SER A 385 13.16 -1.17 -6.39
CA SER A 385 14.07 -2.23 -6.85
C SER A 385 13.74 -2.74 -8.26
N LYS A 386 12.46 -2.66 -8.66
CA LYS A 386 11.96 -3.21 -9.94
C LYS A 386 11.58 -2.13 -10.95
N HIS A 387 11.16 -0.96 -10.50
CA HIS A 387 10.58 0.10 -11.34
C HIS A 387 11.35 1.43 -11.15
N PRO A 388 11.56 2.20 -12.23
CA PRO A 388 12.30 3.46 -12.16
C PRO A 388 11.53 4.63 -11.52
N GLN A 389 10.23 4.46 -11.28
CA GLN A 389 9.34 5.47 -10.70
C GLN A 389 8.54 4.82 -9.59
N LEU A 390 7.93 5.60 -8.70
CA LEU A 390 6.93 5.15 -7.73
C LEU A 390 5.52 5.49 -8.26
N ILE A 391 4.56 4.56 -8.19
CA ILE A 391 3.19 4.73 -8.70
C ILE A 391 2.21 4.11 -7.72
N SER A 392 2.51 2.91 -7.22
CA SER A 392 1.64 2.14 -6.34
C SER A 392 1.88 2.49 -4.87
N SER A 393 3.13 2.35 -4.38
CA SER A 393 3.46 2.59 -2.97
C SER A 393 3.60 4.08 -2.64
N ASP A 394 3.36 4.45 -1.38
CA ASP A 394 3.48 5.84 -0.89
C ASP A 394 4.43 5.90 0.32
N PRO A 395 5.64 6.49 0.19
CA PRO A 395 6.59 6.61 1.29
C PRO A 395 6.10 7.53 2.42
N ARG A 396 5.12 8.40 2.15
CA ARG A 396 4.59 9.36 3.13
C ARG A 396 3.75 8.69 4.20
N GLU A 397 3.28 7.46 3.98
CA GLU A 397 2.56 6.68 4.98
C GLU A 397 3.46 6.39 6.21
N ALA A 398 4.74 6.09 6.00
CA ALA A 398 5.67 5.88 7.09
C ALA A 398 5.95 7.16 7.90
N LEU A 399 6.06 8.32 7.24
CA LEU A 399 6.16 9.62 7.91
C LEU A 399 4.86 9.96 8.67
N GLY A 400 3.72 9.72 8.02
CA GLY A 400 2.40 9.95 8.59
C GLY A 400 2.13 9.06 9.80
N PHE A 401 2.74 7.87 9.86
CA PHE A 401 2.70 6.99 11.02
C PHE A 401 3.44 7.60 12.21
N LEU A 402 4.69 8.05 12.00
CA LEU A 402 5.48 8.72 13.06
C LEU A 402 4.81 9.97 13.61
N ARG A 403 4.23 10.80 12.72
CA ARG A 403 3.48 12.01 13.12
C ARG A 403 2.28 11.66 13.99
N ARG A 404 1.46 10.68 13.58
CA ARG A 404 0.29 10.22 14.35
C ARG A 404 0.70 9.62 15.70
N LEU A 405 1.82 8.90 15.77
CA LEU A 405 2.33 8.40 17.04
C LEU A 405 2.78 9.53 17.96
N ASN A 406 3.44 10.57 17.43
CA ASN A 406 3.83 11.74 18.22
C ASN A 406 2.62 12.51 18.75
N GLU A 407 1.57 12.68 17.94
CA GLU A 407 0.30 13.26 18.39
C GLU A 407 -0.36 12.42 19.49
N ASN A 408 -0.32 11.09 19.36
CA ASN A 408 -0.89 10.18 20.34
C ASN A 408 -0.06 10.06 21.62
N SER A 409 1.27 10.17 21.56
CA SER A 409 2.14 10.10 22.74
C SER A 409 1.86 11.26 23.70
N GLN A 410 1.59 12.46 23.16
CA GLN A 410 1.17 13.63 23.92
C GLN A 410 -0.17 13.41 24.64
N ASN A 411 -1.08 12.65 24.04
CA ASN A 411 -2.39 12.36 24.61
C ASN A 411 -2.36 11.23 25.65
N ILE A 412 -1.50 10.22 25.46
CA ILE A 412 -1.49 8.98 26.27
C ILE A 412 -0.54 9.07 27.48
N GLN A 413 0.36 10.08 27.55
CA GLN A 413 1.37 10.24 28.62
C GLN A 413 2.21 8.96 28.86
N SER A 414 2.55 8.24 27.80
CA SER A 414 3.43 7.07 27.89
C SER A 414 4.90 7.50 27.69
N ASN A 415 5.69 7.42 28.77
CA ASN A 415 7.12 7.73 28.73
C ASN A 415 7.90 6.83 27.76
N ASP A 416 7.50 5.55 27.66
CA ASP A 416 8.15 4.56 26.79
C ASP A 416 7.96 4.90 25.31
N LEU A 417 6.75 5.28 24.91
CA LEU A 417 6.47 5.68 23.52
C LEU A 417 7.17 7.00 23.16
N SER A 418 7.20 7.97 24.07
CA SER A 418 7.87 9.25 23.81
C SER A 418 9.38 9.11 23.68
N ALA A 419 9.99 8.16 24.39
CA ALA A 419 11.43 7.90 24.30
C ALA A 419 11.83 7.18 22.99
N ALA A 420 10.89 6.43 22.41
CA ALA A 420 11.12 5.65 21.20
C ALA A 420 10.92 6.44 19.89
N LEU A 421 10.28 7.60 19.96
CA LEU A 421 9.96 8.44 18.81
C LEU A 421 11.09 9.43 18.47
N PRO A 422 11.22 9.83 17.20
CA PRO A 422 12.17 10.87 16.80
C PRO A 422 11.78 12.24 17.39
N ASP A 423 12.78 12.99 17.85
CA ASP A 423 12.58 14.33 18.43
C ASP A 423 12.26 15.40 17.37
N ASP A 424 12.79 15.24 16.16
CA ASP A 424 12.75 16.22 15.07
C ASP A 424 12.58 15.58 13.69
N ASP A 425 12.19 16.39 12.71
CA ASP A 425 11.95 15.94 11.33
C ASP A 425 13.21 15.32 10.68
N SER A 426 14.41 15.78 11.05
CA SER A 426 15.66 15.22 10.52
C SER A 426 15.88 13.79 11.02
N GLN A 427 15.61 13.52 12.30
CA GLN A 427 15.65 12.16 12.83
C GLN A 427 14.55 11.29 12.22
N ALA A 428 13.35 11.83 12.02
CA ALA A 428 12.30 11.08 11.34
C ALA A 428 12.74 10.61 9.96
N GLU A 429 13.45 11.46 9.20
CA GLU A 429 14.03 11.09 7.92
C GLU A 429 15.09 9.98 8.03
N ASP A 430 15.99 10.07 9.02
CA ASP A 430 16.99 9.03 9.28
C ASP A 430 16.33 7.66 9.58
N TYR A 431 15.26 7.64 10.37
CA TYR A 431 14.48 6.43 10.65
C TYR A 431 13.86 5.85 9.39
N LEU A 432 13.34 6.69 8.50
CA LEU A 432 12.74 6.27 7.23
C LEU A 432 13.78 5.72 6.26
N ARG A 433 14.93 6.39 6.10
CA ARG A 433 16.07 5.91 5.29
C ARG A 433 16.55 4.55 5.78
N TRP A 434 16.66 4.40 7.09
CA TRP A 434 17.05 3.14 7.71
C TRP A 434 16.01 2.03 7.48
N ALA A 435 14.73 2.32 7.71
CA ALA A 435 13.66 1.34 7.51
C ALA A 435 13.54 0.90 6.04
N LEU A 436 13.75 1.83 5.10
CA LEU A 436 13.78 1.51 3.66
C LEU A 436 14.92 0.56 3.31
N ALA A 437 16.13 0.82 3.83
CA ALA A 437 17.29 -0.02 3.58
C ALA A 437 17.13 -1.43 4.18
N GLU A 438 16.58 -1.52 5.40
CA GLU A 438 16.33 -2.81 6.05
C GLU A 438 15.21 -3.58 5.33
N ALA A 439 14.16 -2.89 4.86
CA ALA A 439 13.11 -3.49 4.04
C ALA A 439 13.67 -4.03 2.72
N ASP A 440 14.51 -3.27 2.02
CA ASP A 440 15.19 -3.71 0.79
C ASP A 440 16.07 -4.95 1.03
N LEU A 441 16.85 -4.96 2.12
CA LEU A 441 17.66 -6.12 2.50
C LEU A 441 16.80 -7.35 2.80
N LEU A 442 15.72 -7.19 3.57
CA LEU A 442 14.77 -8.24 3.93
C LEU A 442 14.14 -8.87 2.67
N LEU A 443 13.71 -8.04 1.72
CA LEU A 443 13.08 -8.48 0.48
C LEU A 443 14.09 -9.13 -0.47
N ARG A 444 15.31 -8.58 -0.60
CA ARG A 444 16.36 -9.16 -1.46
C ARG A 444 16.79 -10.54 -0.97
N ASN A 445 16.96 -10.72 0.34
CA ASN A 445 17.34 -12.00 0.91
C ASN A 445 16.29 -13.09 0.69
N ASN A 446 15.02 -12.70 0.55
CA ASN A 446 13.89 -13.61 0.40
C ASN A 446 13.19 -13.49 -0.96
N ARG A 447 13.90 -12.96 -1.96
CA ARG A 447 13.33 -12.60 -3.27
C ARG A 447 12.49 -13.70 -3.91
N LYS A 448 12.96 -14.95 -3.85
CA LYS A 448 12.24 -16.09 -4.44
C LYS A 448 10.84 -16.27 -3.87
N ILE A 449 10.70 -16.14 -2.55
CA ILE A 449 9.42 -16.31 -1.86
C ILE A 449 8.48 -15.14 -2.21
N VAL A 450 9.04 -13.92 -2.23
CA VAL A 450 8.26 -12.71 -2.56
C VAL A 450 7.82 -12.70 -4.03
N ASP A 451 8.66 -13.18 -4.95
CA ASP A 451 8.31 -13.32 -6.36
C ASP A 451 7.18 -14.38 -6.53
N SER A 452 7.26 -15.54 -5.86
CA SER A 452 6.16 -16.53 -5.86
C SER A 452 4.86 -15.98 -5.28
N LEU A 453 4.95 -15.19 -4.21
CA LEU A 453 3.79 -14.55 -3.59
C LEU A 453 3.15 -13.52 -4.53
N SER A 454 3.98 -12.74 -5.24
CA SER A 454 3.52 -11.79 -6.25
C SER A 454 2.83 -12.48 -7.42
N GLU A 455 3.35 -13.62 -7.88
CA GLU A 455 2.72 -14.40 -8.95
C GLU A 455 1.36 -14.97 -8.52
N ALA A 456 1.26 -15.45 -7.28
CA ALA A 456 0.00 -15.94 -6.71
C ALA A 456 -1.05 -14.83 -6.61
N LEU A 457 -0.67 -13.64 -6.11
CA LEU A 457 -1.55 -12.48 -6.03
C LEU A 457 -1.97 -11.99 -7.43
N ALA A 458 -1.05 -11.96 -8.39
CA ALA A 458 -1.35 -11.59 -9.77
C ALA A 458 -2.36 -12.53 -10.45
N GLY A 459 -2.45 -13.80 -9.99
CA GLY A 459 -3.47 -14.74 -10.42
C GLY A 459 -4.90 -14.35 -10.00
N GLY A 460 -5.07 -13.42 -9.06
CA GLY A 460 -6.36 -12.85 -8.64
C GLY A 460 -7.26 -13.79 -7.81
N ALA A 461 -6.80 -15.02 -7.55
CA ALA A 461 -7.53 -16.02 -6.77
C ALA A 461 -6.93 -16.26 -5.37
N ALA A 462 -5.72 -15.74 -5.11
CA ALA A 462 -5.02 -15.98 -3.85
C ALA A 462 -5.73 -15.29 -2.68
N THR A 463 -6.04 -16.07 -1.66
CA THR A 463 -6.51 -15.57 -0.37
C THR A 463 -5.34 -15.28 0.58
N VAL A 464 -5.65 -14.72 1.74
CA VAL A 464 -4.64 -14.46 2.78
C VAL A 464 -4.05 -15.78 3.30
N GLY A 465 -4.89 -16.82 3.42
CA GLY A 465 -4.47 -18.17 3.77
C GLY A 465 -3.55 -18.76 2.70
N ASP A 466 -3.81 -18.53 1.41
CA ASP A 466 -2.90 -18.97 0.33
C ASP A 466 -1.54 -18.29 0.43
N CYS A 467 -1.51 -17.00 0.77
CA CYS A 467 -0.26 -16.29 1.04
C CYS A 467 0.52 -16.95 2.19
N VAL A 468 -0.14 -17.30 3.29
CA VAL A 468 0.50 -18.01 4.41
C VAL A 468 1.01 -19.39 3.97
N ALA A 469 0.26 -20.11 3.14
CA ALA A 469 0.69 -21.41 2.62
C ALA A 469 1.99 -21.32 1.82
N ILE A 470 2.14 -20.28 0.99
CA ILE A 470 3.39 -20.01 0.24
C ILE A 470 4.55 -19.70 1.20
N LEU A 471 4.30 -18.87 2.23
CA LEU A 471 5.32 -18.48 3.22
C LEU A 471 5.78 -19.66 4.08
N GLU A 472 4.91 -20.62 4.34
CA GLU A 472 5.21 -21.86 5.09
C GLU A 472 5.68 -23.01 4.19
N SER A 473 5.69 -22.83 2.86
CA SER A 473 6.10 -23.84 1.87
C SER A 473 5.27 -25.14 1.92
N TRP A 474 3.95 -25.03 2.04
CA TRP A 474 3.01 -26.15 2.09
C TRP A 474 2.68 -26.79 0.74
#